data_AF-A0AAV9RN77-F1
#
_entry.id   AF-A0AAV9RN77-F1
#
_cell.length_a   1.000
_cell.length_b   1.000
_cell.length_c   1.000
_cell.angle_alpha   90.00
_cell.angle_beta   90.00
_cell.angle_gamma   90.00
#
_symmetry.space_group_name_H-M   'P 1'
#
loop_
_entity.id
_entity.type
_entity.pdbx_description
1 polymer ?
#
loop_
_entity_poly.entity_id
_entity_poly.type
_entity_poly.pdbx_seq_one_letter_code
_entity_poly.pdbx_strand_id
1 'polypeptide(L)'
;MDEHTNNAVDVIEEMSYDVKRASFTGMQSTLRDLPQFTAAELLTDQQLTLFSRPDDLVHEDEMGETVLPNLNEIGFYLEQAEVGLGREEMQRIFLALRNLVDSEGLPRCRLWGKILGIESSYIVAEAEYREGEEDQESIEEELGEEERELESLKNEAVETIQLRQSVYKPQLKVPKEAIGTGANKFAYYVCKEPGLPWIKLPPVSPAQITIARQIRKFFTGKLDSSVVSYPPFPGNEANYLRAQIARISAGTQVSPQGFYQAGEEEVDEEDEVPRDSYEVNPDFESIPVREMAESLSSWVHHVQHILQQGRCTWVNIAVKPGEDFNEEIEADEKEEDLDELEPEVGPPLLTPLSQDAGQGIFSSG
;
A
#
# COMPACT_ATOMS: atom_id res chain seq x y z
N MET A 1 -7.49 -5.86 -70.38
CA MET A 1 -8.72 -5.05 -70.47
C MET A 1 -9.01 -4.96 -71.94
N ASP A 2 -9.83 -5.87 -72.49
CA ASP A 2 -10.47 -5.74 -73.83
C ASP A 2 -11.34 -6.98 -74.16
N GLU A 3 -12.22 -7.39 -73.24
CA GLU A 3 -13.35 -8.27 -73.57
C GLU A 3 -14.59 -7.76 -72.84
N HIS A 4 -15.48 -7.08 -73.58
CA HIS A 4 -16.79 -6.69 -73.06
C HIS A 4 -17.70 -7.92 -73.03
N THR A 5 -17.73 -8.60 -71.90
CA THR A 5 -18.67 -9.69 -71.65
C THR A 5 -20.07 -9.12 -71.37
N ASN A 6 -21.09 -9.72 -71.99
CA ASN A 6 -22.49 -9.22 -71.92
C ASN A 6 -23.13 -9.28 -70.53
N ASN A 7 -22.46 -9.89 -69.54
CA ASN A 7 -22.91 -9.89 -68.16
C ASN A 7 -21.70 -9.83 -67.20
N ALA A 8 -21.16 -8.63 -67.02
CA ALA A 8 -19.99 -8.39 -66.16
C ALA A 8 -20.22 -8.84 -64.69
N VAL A 9 -21.48 -8.91 -64.24
CA VAL A 9 -21.83 -9.36 -62.90
C VAL A 9 -21.53 -10.85 -62.72
N ASP A 10 -21.91 -11.69 -63.68
CA ASP A 10 -21.67 -13.13 -63.63
C ASP A 10 -20.17 -13.44 -63.68
N VAL A 11 -19.41 -12.69 -64.48
CA VAL A 11 -17.94 -12.85 -64.56
C VAL A 11 -17.27 -12.46 -63.25
N ILE A 12 -17.73 -11.40 -62.59
CA ILE A 12 -17.21 -11.02 -61.27
C ILE A 12 -17.60 -12.06 -60.22
N GLU A 13 -18.82 -12.60 -60.27
CA GLU A 13 -19.28 -13.63 -59.35
C GLU A 13 -18.47 -14.93 -59.52
N GLU A 14 -18.23 -15.35 -60.76
CA GLU A 14 -17.44 -16.54 -61.11
C GLU A 14 -15.97 -16.36 -60.71
N MET A 15 -15.36 -15.21 -61.00
CA MET A 15 -14.00 -14.91 -60.54
C MET A 15 -13.91 -14.84 -59.00
N SER A 16 -14.90 -14.25 -58.33
CA SER A 16 -14.97 -14.22 -56.86
C SER A 16 -15.14 -15.63 -56.28
N TYR A 17 -15.97 -16.46 -56.92
CA TYR A 17 -16.20 -17.84 -56.53
C TYR A 17 -14.92 -18.67 -56.66
N ASP A 18 -14.21 -18.54 -57.78
CA ASP A 18 -12.96 -19.25 -58.04
C ASP A 18 -11.84 -18.78 -57.11
N VAL A 19 -11.74 -17.48 -56.82
CA VAL A 19 -10.78 -16.95 -55.83
C VAL A 19 -11.10 -17.46 -54.43
N LYS A 20 -12.37 -17.44 -54.01
CA LYS A 20 -12.78 -17.94 -52.69
C LYS A 20 -12.55 -19.44 -52.56
N ARG A 21 -12.81 -20.20 -53.63
CA ARG A 21 -12.59 -21.65 -53.66
C ARG A 21 -11.11 -22.01 -53.72
N ALA A 22 -10.28 -21.23 -54.42
CA ALA A 22 -8.83 -21.40 -54.43
C ALA A 22 -8.18 -20.97 -53.10
N SER A 23 -8.72 -19.93 -52.44
CA SER A 23 -8.29 -19.55 -51.09
C SER A 23 -8.83 -20.47 -50.00
N PHE A 24 -9.83 -21.29 -50.32
CA PHE A 24 -10.39 -22.28 -49.41
C PHE A 24 -9.49 -23.50 -49.35
N THR A 25 -8.43 -23.39 -48.55
CA THR A 25 -7.74 -24.57 -48.03
C THR A 25 -8.71 -25.28 -47.10
N GLY A 26 -9.30 -26.39 -47.57
CA GLY A 26 -10.28 -27.17 -46.84
C GLY A 26 -9.84 -27.44 -45.40
N MET A 27 -10.82 -27.48 -44.49
CA MET A 27 -10.72 -27.57 -43.02
C MET A 27 -9.74 -28.66 -42.53
N GLN A 28 -8.44 -28.46 -42.73
CA GLN A 28 -7.43 -28.94 -41.79
C GLN A 28 -7.67 -28.11 -40.54
N SER A 29 -7.84 -28.78 -39.40
CA SER A 29 -8.07 -28.16 -38.11
C SER A 29 -7.25 -26.87 -38.00
N THR A 30 -7.93 -25.73 -37.89
CA THR A 30 -7.26 -24.43 -37.68
C THR A 30 -6.63 -24.35 -36.29
N LEU A 31 -6.86 -25.35 -35.43
CA LEU A 31 -6.11 -25.58 -34.21
C LEU A 31 -4.68 -25.95 -34.61
N ARG A 32 -3.84 -24.92 -34.71
CA ARG A 32 -2.40 -25.10 -34.61
C ARG A 32 -2.12 -25.40 -33.15
N ASP A 33 -1.48 -26.53 -32.87
CA ASP A 33 -0.82 -26.73 -31.58
C ASP A 33 0.22 -25.61 -31.46
N LEU A 34 -0.12 -24.55 -30.73
CA LEU A 34 0.81 -23.49 -30.40
C LEU A 34 1.74 -24.07 -29.33
N PRO A 35 3.03 -24.27 -29.59
CA PRO A 35 3.97 -24.80 -28.59
C PRO A 35 4.31 -23.78 -27.50
N GLN A 36 3.66 -22.61 -27.49
CA GLN A 36 3.95 -21.51 -26.59
C GLN A 36 2.81 -21.40 -25.59
N PHE A 37 3.07 -21.83 -24.35
CA PHE A 37 2.23 -21.50 -23.21
C PHE A 37 2.01 -19.99 -23.20
N THR A 38 0.76 -19.57 -23.30
CA THR A 38 0.44 -18.14 -23.19
C THR A 38 0.68 -17.69 -21.75
N ALA A 39 0.98 -16.41 -21.52
CA ALA A 39 1.16 -15.89 -20.16
C ALA A 39 -0.07 -16.15 -19.27
N ALA A 40 -1.27 -16.16 -19.88
CA ALA A 40 -2.52 -16.50 -19.20
C ALA A 40 -2.60 -17.99 -18.80
N GLU A 41 -2.04 -18.89 -19.60
CA GLU A 41 -2.02 -20.33 -19.32
C GLU A 41 -1.05 -20.66 -18.17
N LEU A 42 0.15 -20.06 -18.18
CA LEU A 42 1.08 -20.17 -17.05
C LEU A 42 0.48 -19.64 -15.75
N LEU A 43 -0.24 -18.52 -15.82
CA LEU A 43 -0.96 -17.95 -14.69
C LEU A 43 -2.10 -18.88 -14.23
N THR A 44 -2.80 -19.52 -15.17
CA THR A 44 -3.88 -20.47 -14.84
C THR A 44 -3.31 -21.69 -14.11
N ASP A 45 -2.19 -22.24 -14.56
CA ASP A 45 -1.53 -23.36 -13.89
C ASP A 45 -1.12 -23.01 -12.45
N GLN A 46 -0.61 -21.79 -12.23
CA GLN A 46 -0.30 -21.29 -10.89
C GLN A 46 -1.55 -21.02 -10.05
N GLN A 47 -2.66 -20.61 -10.66
CA GLN A 47 -3.92 -20.42 -9.94
C GLN A 47 -4.56 -21.75 -9.55
N LEU A 48 -4.44 -22.77 -10.40
CA LEU A 48 -4.96 -24.11 -10.11
C LEU A 48 -4.34 -24.70 -8.85
N THR A 49 -3.05 -24.43 -8.59
CA THR A 49 -2.41 -24.90 -7.35
C THR A 49 -3.04 -24.31 -6.09
N LEU A 50 -3.69 -23.13 -6.17
CA LEU A 50 -4.40 -22.55 -5.03
C LEU A 50 -5.68 -23.31 -4.64
N PHE A 51 -6.28 -24.03 -5.59
CA PHE A 51 -7.54 -24.76 -5.37
C PHE A 51 -7.29 -26.22 -4.97
N SER A 52 -6.11 -26.75 -5.25
CA SER A 52 -5.71 -28.09 -4.85
C SER A 52 -5.29 -28.10 -3.38
N ARG A 53 -6.07 -28.75 -2.52
CA ARG A 53 -5.59 -29.09 -1.17
C ARG A 53 -4.53 -30.18 -1.31
N PRO A 54 -3.32 -30.02 -0.74
CA PRO A 54 -2.41 -31.14 -0.64
C PRO A 54 -3.04 -32.20 0.27
N ASP A 55 -3.08 -33.45 -0.18
CA ASP A 55 -3.73 -34.59 0.50
C ASP A 55 -3.19 -34.86 1.92
N ASP A 56 -2.06 -34.24 2.30
CA ASP A 56 -1.38 -34.41 3.59
C ASP A 56 -1.84 -33.43 4.69
N LEU A 57 -2.68 -32.44 4.38
CA LEU A 57 -3.22 -31.50 5.38
C LEU A 57 -4.61 -31.92 5.88
N VAL A 58 -4.76 -33.20 6.25
CA VAL A 58 -5.81 -33.63 7.19
C VAL A 58 -5.35 -33.30 8.61
N HIS A 59 -4.95 -32.05 8.84
CA HIS A 59 -4.90 -31.52 10.19
C HIS A 59 -6.30 -31.00 10.50
N GLU A 60 -6.84 -31.54 11.58
CA GLU A 60 -8.11 -31.18 12.19
C GLU A 60 -8.31 -29.67 12.05
N ASP A 61 -9.45 -29.24 11.51
CA ASP A 61 -9.98 -27.91 11.72
C ASP A 61 -10.25 -27.79 13.24
N GLU A 62 -9.18 -27.72 14.05
CA GLU A 62 -9.25 -27.23 15.41
C GLU A 62 -9.76 -25.79 15.29
N MET A 63 -10.83 -25.51 16.02
CA MET A 63 -11.45 -24.21 16.13
C MET A 63 -10.48 -23.23 16.82
N GLY A 64 -9.40 -22.87 16.15
CA GLY A 64 -8.56 -21.72 16.47
C GLY A 64 -9.16 -20.46 15.85
N GLU A 65 -8.87 -19.30 16.44
CA GLU A 65 -9.14 -18.02 15.79
C GLU A 65 -8.46 -18.00 14.41
N THR A 66 -9.26 -17.79 13.37
CA THR A 66 -8.72 -17.72 12.02
C THR A 66 -7.95 -16.40 11.87
N VAL A 67 -6.66 -16.51 11.58
CA VAL A 67 -5.73 -15.38 11.28
C VAL A 67 -6.26 -14.42 10.21
N LEU A 68 -7.12 -14.93 9.31
CA LEU A 68 -7.75 -14.19 8.23
C LEU A 68 -9.23 -13.91 8.53
N PRO A 69 -9.71 -12.67 8.31
CA PRO A 69 -11.14 -12.36 8.28
C PRO A 69 -11.87 -13.16 7.19
N ASN A 70 -13.18 -13.34 7.38
CA ASN A 70 -14.04 -13.98 6.38
C ASN A 70 -14.24 -13.08 5.15
N LEU A 71 -13.31 -13.16 4.19
CA LEU A 71 -13.30 -12.34 2.97
C LEU A 71 -14.53 -12.57 2.08
N ASN A 72 -15.13 -13.76 2.12
CA ASN A 72 -16.33 -14.07 1.34
C ASN A 72 -17.55 -13.30 1.88
N GLU A 73 -17.66 -13.17 3.20
CA GLU A 73 -18.70 -12.37 3.83
C GLU A 73 -18.48 -10.87 3.57
N ILE A 74 -17.25 -10.39 3.69
CA ILE A 74 -16.90 -9.00 3.36
C ILE A 74 -17.23 -8.71 1.89
N GLY A 75 -16.87 -9.62 0.97
CA GLY A 75 -17.19 -9.51 -0.44
C GLY A 75 -18.70 -9.47 -0.71
N PHE A 76 -19.50 -10.25 0.04
CA PHE A 76 -20.95 -10.21 -0.05
C PHE A 76 -21.51 -8.83 0.33
N TYR A 77 -21.06 -8.24 1.45
CA TYR A 77 -21.54 -6.91 1.87
C TYR A 77 -21.09 -5.80 0.91
N LEU A 78 -19.87 -5.86 0.40
CA LEU A 78 -19.38 -4.89 -0.60
C LEU A 78 -20.20 -4.97 -1.90
N GLU A 79 -20.54 -6.18 -2.35
CA GLU A 79 -21.37 -6.38 -3.54
C GLU A 79 -22.80 -5.84 -3.34
N GLN A 80 -23.37 -5.95 -2.14
CA GLN A 80 -24.66 -5.31 -1.84
C GLN A 80 -24.61 -3.77 -1.94
N ALA A 81 -23.42 -3.20 -1.70
CA ALA A 81 -23.16 -1.77 -1.87
C ALA A 81 -22.70 -1.41 -3.31
N GLU A 82 -22.73 -2.37 -4.25
CA GLU A 82 -22.29 -2.23 -5.64
C GLU A 82 -20.82 -1.77 -5.79
N VAL A 83 -19.99 -2.09 -4.79
CA VAL A 83 -18.56 -1.76 -4.76
C VAL A 83 -17.72 -3.01 -4.53
N GLY A 84 -16.42 -2.94 -4.85
CA GLY A 84 -15.47 -4.01 -4.57
C GLY A 84 -15.09 -4.85 -5.80
N LEU A 85 -14.54 -6.03 -5.52
CA LEU A 85 -14.03 -6.98 -6.52
C LEU A 85 -15.07 -8.07 -6.80
N GLY A 86 -14.98 -8.70 -7.98
CA GLY A 86 -15.89 -9.79 -8.34
C GLY A 86 -15.76 -11.00 -7.41
N ARG A 87 -16.84 -11.78 -7.23
CA ARG A 87 -16.87 -12.97 -6.35
C ARG A 87 -15.75 -13.97 -6.65
N GLU A 88 -15.50 -14.24 -7.93
CA GLU A 88 -14.44 -15.17 -8.35
C GLU A 88 -13.05 -14.66 -8.02
N GLU A 89 -12.81 -13.35 -8.19
CA GLU A 89 -11.54 -12.71 -7.87
C GLU A 89 -11.31 -12.70 -6.36
N MET A 90 -12.32 -12.34 -5.57
CA MET A 90 -12.25 -12.36 -4.11
C MET A 90 -11.91 -13.75 -3.57
N GLN A 91 -12.51 -14.81 -4.12
CA GLN A 91 -12.22 -16.18 -3.72
C GLN A 91 -10.77 -16.59 -4.06
N ARG A 92 -10.25 -16.18 -5.22
CA ARG A 92 -8.83 -16.42 -5.59
C ARG A 92 -7.88 -15.67 -4.66
N ILE A 93 -8.19 -14.42 -4.35
CA ILE A 93 -7.43 -13.60 -3.40
C ILE A 93 -7.42 -14.24 -2.01
N PHE A 94 -8.57 -14.71 -1.53
CA PHE A 94 -8.67 -15.42 -0.25
C PHE A 94 -7.75 -16.64 -0.18
N LEU A 95 -7.71 -17.47 -1.22
CA LEU A 95 -6.81 -18.62 -1.28
C LEU A 95 -5.33 -18.20 -1.36
N ALA A 96 -5.02 -17.13 -2.10
CA ALA A 96 -3.66 -16.59 -2.17
C ALA A 96 -3.18 -15.99 -0.83
N LEU A 97 -4.08 -15.38 -0.06
CA LEU A 97 -3.79 -14.85 1.28
C LEU A 97 -3.60 -15.98 2.29
N ARG A 98 -4.39 -17.06 2.19
CA ARG A 98 -4.17 -18.26 3.01
C ARG A 98 -2.77 -18.83 2.80
N ASN A 99 -2.35 -18.97 1.54
CA ASN A 99 -1.00 -19.42 1.21
C ASN A 99 0.07 -18.46 1.77
N LEU A 100 -0.15 -17.14 1.70
CA LEU A 100 0.75 -16.15 2.32
C LEU A 100 0.93 -16.38 3.82
N VAL A 101 -0.19 -16.51 4.54
CA VAL A 101 -0.20 -16.75 6.00
C VAL A 101 0.53 -18.05 6.33
N ASP A 102 0.29 -19.12 5.58
CA ASP A 102 0.94 -20.41 5.78
C ASP A 102 2.46 -20.34 5.47
N SER A 103 2.88 -19.52 4.50
CA SER A 103 4.28 -19.39 4.07
C SER A 103 5.14 -18.52 4.98
N GLU A 104 4.60 -17.38 5.43
CA GLU A 104 5.32 -16.38 6.23
C GLU A 104 5.02 -16.51 7.74
N GLY A 105 3.98 -17.26 8.12
CA GLY A 105 3.63 -17.49 9.54
C GLY A 105 3.09 -16.24 10.25
N LEU A 106 2.30 -15.43 9.54
CA LEU A 106 1.82 -14.13 10.03
C LEU A 106 0.74 -14.29 11.14
N PRO A 107 0.77 -13.48 12.21
CA PRO A 107 -0.20 -13.58 13.31
C PRO A 107 -1.59 -13.07 12.94
N ARG A 108 -1.66 -12.01 12.12
CA ARG A 108 -2.90 -11.43 11.60
C ARG A 108 -2.67 -10.89 10.21
N CYS A 109 -3.59 -11.17 9.29
CA CYS A 109 -3.50 -10.69 7.91
C CYS A 109 -4.88 -10.27 7.40
N ARG A 110 -4.91 -9.18 6.63
CA ARG A 110 -6.13 -8.58 6.07
C ARG A 110 -5.88 -8.19 4.61
N LEU A 111 -6.91 -8.32 3.77
CA LEU A 111 -6.90 -7.71 2.45
C LEU A 111 -7.05 -6.19 2.59
N TRP A 112 -6.00 -5.44 2.25
CA TRP A 112 -6.06 -3.98 2.23
C TRP A 112 -6.81 -3.49 0.99
N GLY A 113 -6.54 -4.08 -0.18
CA GLY A 113 -7.23 -3.74 -1.42
C GLY A 113 -6.42 -4.03 -2.68
N LYS A 114 -6.81 -3.37 -3.78
CA LYS A 114 -6.18 -3.49 -5.10
C LYS A 114 -5.88 -2.11 -5.70
N ILE A 115 -4.65 -1.92 -6.16
CA ILE A 115 -4.18 -0.71 -6.85
C ILE A 115 -3.97 -1.04 -8.33
N LEU A 116 -4.61 -0.27 -9.20
CA LEU A 116 -4.50 -0.47 -10.64
C LEU A 116 -3.25 0.21 -11.18
N GLY A 117 -2.49 -0.52 -12.00
CA GLY A 117 -1.36 0.00 -12.76
C GLY A 117 -1.59 -0.10 -14.27
N ILE A 118 -0.65 0.46 -15.04
CA ILE A 118 -0.71 0.52 -16.50
C ILE A 118 -0.47 -0.87 -17.13
N GLU A 119 0.56 -1.58 -16.68
CA GLU A 119 0.91 -2.91 -17.22
C GLU A 119 0.40 -4.04 -16.31
N SER A 120 0.39 -3.84 -15.00
CA SER A 120 -0.08 -4.82 -14.02
C SER A 120 -0.68 -4.12 -12.81
N SER A 121 -1.63 -4.79 -12.16
CA SER A 121 -2.22 -4.31 -10.90
C SER A 121 -1.47 -4.89 -9.70
N TYR A 122 -1.74 -4.33 -8.52
CA TYR A 122 -1.20 -4.75 -7.25
C TYR A 122 -2.32 -5.09 -6.29
N ILE A 123 -2.34 -6.31 -5.79
CA ILE A 123 -3.15 -6.74 -4.65
C ILE A 123 -2.29 -6.57 -3.40
N VAL A 124 -2.83 -5.90 -2.39
CA VAL A 124 -2.11 -5.53 -1.18
C VAL A 124 -2.72 -6.25 0.01
N ALA A 125 -1.88 -6.96 0.76
CA ALA A 125 -2.19 -7.53 2.06
C ALA A 125 -1.55 -6.68 3.16
N GLU A 126 -2.28 -6.44 4.23
CA GLU A 126 -1.84 -5.77 5.45
C GLU A 126 -1.67 -6.85 6.53
N ALA A 127 -0.51 -6.89 7.18
CA ALA A 127 -0.18 -7.87 8.19
C ALA A 127 0.43 -7.21 9.43
N GLU A 128 0.15 -7.80 10.59
CA GLU A 128 0.82 -7.46 11.84
C GLU A 128 2.18 -8.17 11.90
N TYR A 129 3.18 -7.50 12.48
CA TYR A 129 4.49 -8.09 12.72
C TYR A 129 4.38 -9.18 13.79
N ARG A 130 5.25 -10.18 13.72
CA ARG A 130 5.42 -11.12 14.81
C ARG A 130 6.21 -10.48 15.95
N GLU A 131 5.85 -10.78 17.19
CA GLU A 131 6.62 -10.32 18.37
C GLU A 131 8.12 -10.66 18.21
N GLY A 132 8.97 -9.62 18.20
CA GLY A 132 10.43 -9.71 18.06
C GLY A 132 10.99 -9.61 16.63
N GLU A 133 10.16 -9.62 15.59
CA GLU A 133 10.61 -9.31 14.21
C GLU A 133 10.84 -7.81 14.01
N GLU A 134 10.10 -6.97 14.74
CA GLU A 134 10.24 -5.50 14.69
C GLU A 134 11.66 -5.04 15.07
N ASP A 135 12.24 -5.68 16.10
CA ASP A 135 13.60 -5.39 16.57
C ASP A 135 14.66 -5.87 15.57
N GLN A 136 14.47 -7.03 14.95
CA GLN A 136 15.42 -7.54 13.96
C GLN A 136 15.42 -6.69 12.70
N GLU A 137 14.25 -6.34 12.21
CA GLU A 137 14.13 -5.53 10.99
C GLU A 137 14.60 -4.10 11.21
N SER A 138 14.34 -3.52 12.38
CA SER A 138 14.87 -2.19 12.70
C SER A 138 16.41 -2.20 12.72
N ILE A 139 17.03 -3.22 13.31
CA ILE A 139 18.49 -3.39 13.29
C ILE A 139 19.02 -3.57 11.86
N GLU A 140 18.40 -4.42 11.04
CA GLU A 140 18.82 -4.65 9.65
C GLU A 140 18.70 -3.37 8.80
N GLU A 141 17.66 -2.58 9.03
CA GLU A 141 17.49 -1.30 8.36
C GLU A 141 18.51 -0.26 8.81
N GLU A 142 18.76 -0.14 10.11
CA GLU A 142 19.79 0.76 10.64
C GLU A 142 21.18 0.42 10.07
N LEU A 143 21.55 -0.86 10.07
CA LEU A 143 22.79 -1.34 9.45
C LEU A 143 22.85 -0.99 7.95
N GLY A 144 21.75 -1.18 7.23
CA GLY A 144 21.66 -0.86 5.80
C GLY A 144 21.73 0.66 5.51
N GLU A 145 21.20 1.49 6.41
CA GLU A 145 21.32 2.94 6.32
C GLU A 145 22.75 3.40 6.61
N GLU A 146 23.39 2.87 7.66
CA GLU A 146 24.80 3.12 7.97
C GLU A 146 25.72 2.75 6.81
N GLU A 147 25.51 1.60 6.16
CA GLU A 147 26.28 1.20 4.98
C GLU A 147 26.13 2.18 3.81
N ARG A 148 24.90 2.64 3.53
CA ARG A 148 24.63 3.62 2.45
C ARG A 148 25.24 4.97 2.76
N GLU A 149 25.22 5.42 4.02
CA GLU A 149 25.89 6.65 4.44
C GLU A 149 27.41 6.54 4.28
N LEU A 150 28.00 5.40 4.66
CA LEU A 150 29.41 5.11 4.46
C LEU A 150 29.80 5.08 2.97
N GLU A 151 28.96 4.55 2.10
CA GLU A 151 29.16 4.58 0.65
C GLU A 151 29.05 6.01 0.07
N SER A 152 28.09 6.80 0.54
CA SER A 152 27.96 8.21 0.16
C SER A 152 29.22 9.00 0.53
N LEU A 153 29.71 8.83 1.75
CA LEU A 153 30.93 9.48 2.23
C LEU A 153 32.18 9.04 1.44
N LYS A 154 32.26 7.77 1.05
CA LYS A 154 33.34 7.25 0.18
C LYS A 154 33.29 7.87 -1.21
N ASN A 155 32.11 8.04 -1.80
CA ASN A 155 31.94 8.65 -3.12
C ASN A 155 32.29 10.15 -3.10
N GLU A 156 31.89 10.87 -2.05
CA GLU A 156 32.26 12.28 -1.86
C GLU A 156 33.77 12.47 -1.65
N ALA A 157 34.45 11.53 -0.99
CA ALA A 157 35.90 11.57 -0.80
C ALA A 157 36.71 11.40 -2.09
N VAL A 158 36.12 10.84 -3.16
CA VAL A 158 36.80 10.62 -4.45
C VAL A 158 36.74 11.86 -5.37
N GLU A 159 35.81 12.80 -5.14
CA GLU A 159 35.64 14.03 -5.93
C GLU A 159 36.11 15.30 -5.21
N THR A 160 37.28 15.30 -4.57
CA THR A 160 37.81 16.53 -3.95
C THR A 160 38.38 17.51 -4.98
N ILE A 161 37.49 18.23 -5.68
CA ILE A 161 37.80 19.54 -6.25
C ILE A 161 37.47 20.56 -5.15
N GLN A 162 38.46 21.30 -4.65
CA GLN A 162 38.26 22.34 -3.62
C GLN A 162 37.39 23.48 -4.16
N LEU A 163 36.07 23.33 -4.04
CA LEU A 163 35.09 24.39 -4.27
C LEU A 163 34.90 25.21 -2.98
N ARG A 164 34.54 26.49 -3.13
CA ARG A 164 34.21 27.36 -1.98
C ARG A 164 33.12 26.69 -1.15
N GLN A 165 33.33 26.58 0.16
CA GLN A 165 32.34 26.05 1.09
C GLN A 165 31.06 26.89 0.99
N SER A 166 29.94 26.23 0.65
CA SER A 166 28.63 26.87 0.60
C SER A 166 28.17 27.18 2.03
N VAL A 167 27.48 28.31 2.20
CA VAL A 167 26.79 28.70 3.45
C VAL A 167 25.43 27.97 3.57
N TYR A 168 25.18 26.97 2.73
CA TYR A 168 23.92 26.23 2.70
C TYR A 168 23.91 25.22 3.85
N LYS A 169 23.02 25.43 4.82
CA LYS A 169 22.69 24.41 5.82
C LYS A 169 21.74 23.41 5.15
N PRO A 170 22.11 22.11 5.03
CA PRO A 170 21.19 21.09 4.56
C PRO A 170 19.93 21.11 5.44
N GLN A 171 18.75 20.96 4.85
CA GLN A 171 17.55 20.77 5.63
C GLN A 171 17.71 19.49 6.47
N LEU A 172 17.44 19.60 7.78
CA LEU A 172 17.49 18.47 8.69
C LEU A 172 16.45 17.44 8.25
N LYS A 173 16.88 16.19 8.07
CA LYS A 173 15.99 15.11 7.65
C LYS A 173 15.15 14.71 8.85
N VAL A 174 13.83 14.66 8.66
CA VAL A 174 12.91 14.11 9.66
C VAL A 174 13.26 12.63 9.85
N PRO A 175 13.47 12.16 11.09
CA PRO A 175 13.77 10.76 11.36
C PRO A 175 12.58 9.87 10.99
N LYS A 176 12.89 8.66 10.52
CA LYS A 176 11.90 7.63 10.19
C LYS A 176 11.26 7.09 11.46
N GLU A 177 10.00 6.68 11.37
CA GLU A 177 9.32 6.00 12.49
C GLU A 177 9.79 4.54 12.56
N ALA A 178 10.01 4.07 13.79
CA ALA A 178 10.36 2.68 14.06
C ALA A 178 9.29 1.72 13.51
N ILE A 179 9.72 0.52 13.16
CA ILE A 179 8.83 -0.56 12.74
C ILE A 179 7.89 -0.88 13.92
N GLY A 180 6.60 -1.11 13.65
CA GLY A 180 5.58 -1.31 14.68
C GLY A 180 4.92 -0.01 15.18
N THR A 181 5.46 1.17 14.85
CA THR A 181 4.92 2.46 15.33
C THR A 181 4.36 3.33 14.19
N GLY A 182 3.26 4.05 14.48
CA GLY A 182 2.71 5.08 13.60
C GLY A 182 2.39 4.59 12.18
N ALA A 183 3.00 5.23 11.18
CA ALA A 183 2.85 4.90 9.76
C ALA A 183 3.50 3.56 9.38
N ASN A 184 4.38 3.01 10.22
CA ASN A 184 5.06 1.72 10.07
C ASN A 184 4.53 0.63 11.01
N LYS A 185 3.32 0.81 11.57
CA LYS A 185 2.65 -0.17 12.44
C LYS A 185 2.41 -1.53 11.78
N PHE A 186 2.08 -1.55 10.49
CA PHE A 186 1.78 -2.78 9.75
C PHE A 186 2.77 -3.03 8.62
N ALA A 187 3.05 -4.31 8.37
CA ALA A 187 3.75 -4.78 7.20
C ALA A 187 2.78 -4.88 6.02
N TYR A 188 3.24 -4.53 4.82
CA TYR A 188 2.43 -4.63 3.60
C TYR A 188 3.08 -5.58 2.61
N TYR A 189 2.32 -6.56 2.15
CA TYR A 189 2.74 -7.52 1.13
C TYR A 189 1.97 -7.26 -0.15
N VAL A 190 2.66 -7.35 -1.29
CA VAL A 190 2.08 -7.06 -2.60
C VAL A 190 2.22 -8.25 -3.52
N CYS A 191 1.14 -8.57 -4.21
CA CYS A 191 1.09 -9.58 -5.25
C CYS A 191 0.50 -8.96 -6.53
N LYS A 192 0.96 -9.38 -7.71
CA LYS A 192 0.43 -8.84 -8.98
C LYS A 192 -0.92 -9.48 -9.34
N GLU A 193 -0.99 -10.79 -9.25
CA GLU A 193 -2.15 -11.62 -9.56
C GLU A 193 -2.20 -12.79 -8.58
N PRO A 194 -3.39 -13.23 -8.16
CA PRO A 194 -3.52 -14.34 -7.20
C PRO A 194 -2.77 -15.57 -7.73
N GLY A 195 -1.89 -16.15 -6.91
CA GLY A 195 -1.07 -17.31 -7.27
C GLY A 195 0.40 -16.99 -7.55
N LEU A 196 0.73 -15.72 -7.78
CA LEU A 196 2.11 -15.25 -7.83
C LEU A 196 2.69 -15.05 -6.42
N PRO A 197 4.03 -15.06 -6.29
CA PRO A 197 4.67 -14.81 -5.00
C PRO A 197 4.34 -13.41 -4.47
N TRP A 198 4.21 -13.33 -3.16
CA TRP A 198 4.04 -12.08 -2.43
C TRP A 198 5.40 -11.42 -2.18
N ILE A 199 5.44 -10.10 -2.31
CA ILE A 199 6.65 -9.30 -2.11
C ILE A 199 6.37 -8.32 -0.97
N LYS A 200 7.15 -8.40 0.11
CA LYS A 200 7.07 -7.46 1.23
C LYS A 200 7.55 -6.07 0.77
N LEU A 201 6.78 -5.03 1.09
CA LEU A 201 7.15 -3.64 0.82
C LEU A 201 8.09 -3.12 1.90
N PRO A 202 9.03 -2.24 1.54
CA PRO A 202 9.85 -1.55 2.53
C PRO A 202 8.97 -0.62 3.39
N PRO A 203 9.38 -0.30 4.63
CA PRO A 203 8.72 0.71 5.44
C PRO A 203 8.88 2.11 4.84
N VAL A 204 8.03 3.02 5.29
CA VAL A 204 7.91 4.37 4.72
C VAL A 204 8.72 5.37 5.51
N SER A 205 9.31 6.35 4.80
CA SER A 205 9.93 7.52 5.43
C SER A 205 9.04 8.78 5.31
N PRO A 206 9.14 9.74 6.25
CA PRO A 206 8.37 10.98 6.20
C PRO A 206 8.62 11.81 4.93
N ALA A 207 9.86 11.78 4.43
CA ALA A 207 10.25 12.43 3.19
C ALA A 207 9.49 11.85 1.98
N GLN A 208 9.31 10.53 1.92
CA GLN A 208 8.53 9.87 0.87
C GLN A 208 7.06 10.30 0.93
N ILE A 209 6.46 10.37 2.11
CA ILE A 209 5.05 10.78 2.28
C ILE A 209 4.86 12.24 1.85
N THR A 210 5.76 13.12 2.30
CA THR A 210 5.71 14.56 2.00
C THR A 210 5.80 14.81 0.50
N ILE A 211 6.73 14.14 -0.19
CA ILE A 211 6.89 14.30 -1.64
C ILE A 211 5.74 13.61 -2.38
N ALA A 212 5.26 12.45 -1.90
CA ALA A 212 4.09 11.77 -2.47
C ALA A 212 2.82 12.65 -2.47
N ARG A 213 2.66 13.55 -1.49
CA ARG A 213 1.55 14.53 -1.46
C ARG A 213 1.61 15.55 -2.61
N GLN A 214 2.80 15.84 -3.12
CA GLN A 214 3.04 16.89 -4.13
C GLN A 214 3.03 16.34 -5.56
N ILE A 215 3.13 15.01 -5.73
CA ILE A 215 3.23 14.37 -7.04
C ILE A 215 1.97 13.56 -7.36
N ARG A 216 1.68 13.42 -8.65
CA ARG A 216 0.61 12.56 -9.17
C ARG A 216 1.16 11.71 -10.30
N LYS A 217 1.28 10.41 -10.07
CA LYS A 217 1.82 9.42 -11.03
C LYS A 217 0.92 8.19 -11.08
N PHE A 218 0.80 7.63 -12.28
CA PHE A 218 0.19 6.31 -12.47
C PHE A 218 1.22 5.23 -12.17
N PHE A 219 0.78 4.14 -11.53
CA PHE A 219 1.61 2.96 -11.30
C PHE A 219 1.86 2.22 -12.60
N THR A 220 3.08 1.71 -12.78
CA THR A 220 3.41 0.91 -13.96
C THR A 220 3.04 -0.56 -13.76
N GLY A 221 3.10 -1.07 -12.53
CA GLY A 221 2.97 -2.51 -12.25
C GLY A 221 4.32 -3.24 -12.09
N LYS A 222 5.42 -2.48 -12.05
CA LYS A 222 6.79 -2.95 -11.77
C LYS A 222 7.34 -2.24 -10.54
N LEU A 223 7.57 -2.98 -9.45
CA LEU A 223 8.01 -2.43 -8.16
C LEU A 223 9.38 -1.71 -8.24
N ASP A 224 10.27 -2.18 -9.12
CA ASP A 224 11.62 -1.63 -9.28
C ASP A 224 11.70 -0.39 -10.19
N SER A 225 10.57 0.04 -10.75
CA SER A 225 10.54 1.18 -11.67
C SER A 225 10.86 2.50 -10.93
N SER A 226 11.70 3.35 -11.52
CA SER A 226 12.04 4.65 -10.92
C SER A 226 10.91 5.67 -11.08
N VAL A 227 10.57 6.41 -10.03
CA VAL A 227 9.50 7.41 -10.06
C VAL A 227 10.04 8.76 -10.54
N VAL A 228 9.97 9.00 -11.85
CA VAL A 228 10.40 10.27 -12.46
C VAL A 228 9.39 11.38 -12.16
N SER A 229 9.74 12.29 -11.25
CA SER A 229 8.88 13.39 -10.79
C SER A 229 9.67 14.65 -10.41
N TYR A 230 8.96 15.77 -10.30
CA TYR A 230 9.50 17.01 -9.74
C TYR A 230 8.48 17.55 -8.73
N PRO A 231 8.82 17.67 -7.43
CA PRO A 231 10.10 17.35 -6.80
C PRO A 231 10.54 15.88 -6.94
N PRO A 232 11.86 15.58 -6.89
CA PRO A 232 12.36 14.21 -7.08
C PRO A 232 11.92 13.31 -5.91
N PHE A 233 11.35 12.16 -6.24
CA PHE A 233 10.89 11.19 -5.25
C PHE A 233 12.05 10.30 -4.74
N PRO A 234 12.25 10.18 -3.42
CA PRO A 234 13.33 9.37 -2.83
C PRO A 234 12.94 7.90 -2.76
N GLY A 235 13.04 7.20 -3.89
CA GLY A 235 12.81 5.76 -3.98
C GLY A 235 12.32 5.30 -5.35
N ASN A 236 11.95 4.02 -5.42
CA ASN A 236 11.33 3.40 -6.59
C ASN A 236 9.79 3.36 -6.45
N GLU A 237 9.13 2.64 -7.36
CA GLU A 237 7.68 2.46 -7.36
C GLU A 237 7.19 1.72 -6.11
N ALA A 238 7.97 0.79 -5.55
CA ALA A 238 7.63 0.12 -4.29
C ALA A 238 7.53 1.11 -3.12
N ASN A 239 8.48 2.03 -2.99
CA ASN A 239 8.43 3.08 -1.96
C ASN A 239 7.26 4.05 -2.19
N TYR A 240 6.98 4.39 -3.45
CA TYR A 240 5.83 5.26 -3.78
C TYR A 240 4.50 4.56 -3.50
N LEU A 241 4.39 3.27 -3.81
CA LEU A 241 3.24 2.42 -3.49
C LEU A 241 3.02 2.39 -1.97
N ARG A 242 4.08 2.13 -1.21
CA ARG A 242 4.04 2.14 0.26
C ARG A 242 3.58 3.50 0.83
N ALA A 243 4.12 4.59 0.30
CA ALA A 243 3.74 5.94 0.72
C ALA A 243 2.26 6.24 0.40
N GLN A 244 1.75 5.75 -0.73
CA GLN A 244 0.34 5.89 -1.07
C GLN A 244 -0.56 5.03 -0.18
N ILE A 245 -0.14 3.80 0.13
CA ILE A 245 -0.84 2.93 1.08
C ILE A 245 -0.95 3.61 2.44
N ALA A 246 0.15 4.16 2.98
CA ALA A 246 0.14 4.87 4.27
C ALA A 246 -0.90 6.01 4.29
N ARG A 247 -0.90 6.84 3.24
CA ARG A 247 -1.82 7.98 3.13
C ARG A 247 -3.28 7.57 3.01
N ILE A 248 -3.56 6.53 2.25
CA ILE A 248 -4.92 6.01 2.08
C ILE A 248 -5.37 5.35 3.39
N SER A 249 -4.53 4.52 4.01
CA SER A 249 -4.81 3.89 5.29
C SER A 249 -5.19 4.90 6.37
N ALA A 250 -4.38 5.95 6.54
CA ALA A 250 -4.62 7.00 7.52
C ALA A 250 -5.85 7.89 7.23
N GLY A 251 -6.38 7.88 6.00
CA GLY A 251 -7.49 8.74 5.59
C GLY A 251 -8.81 8.03 5.31
N THR A 252 -8.81 6.71 5.16
CA THR A 252 -10.02 5.96 4.72
C THR A 252 -10.35 4.75 5.58
N GLN A 253 -9.51 4.37 6.54
CA GLN A 253 -9.81 3.26 7.43
C GLN A 253 -10.69 3.73 8.59
N VAL A 254 -11.96 3.32 8.53
CA VAL A 254 -13.00 3.74 9.47
C VAL A 254 -13.75 2.56 10.07
N SER A 255 -14.33 2.80 11.24
CA SER A 255 -15.17 1.84 11.96
C SER A 255 -16.44 2.50 12.47
N PRO A 256 -17.49 1.71 12.75
CA PRO A 256 -18.71 2.25 13.36
C PRO A 256 -18.41 2.92 14.71
N GLN A 257 -19.07 4.02 14.98
CA GLN A 257 -18.92 4.77 16.23
C GLN A 257 -19.27 3.85 17.43
N GLY A 258 -18.39 3.83 18.44
CA GLY A 258 -18.56 3.00 19.63
C GLY A 258 -18.11 1.55 19.48
N PHE A 259 -17.68 1.11 18.28
CA PHE A 259 -17.12 -0.23 18.07
C PHE A 259 -15.75 -0.39 18.75
N TYR A 260 -14.91 0.65 18.66
CA TYR A 260 -13.65 0.73 19.37
C TYR A 260 -13.74 1.76 20.50
N GLN A 261 -13.04 1.47 21.60
CA GLN A 261 -12.77 2.41 22.69
C GLN A 261 -11.26 2.67 22.73
N ALA A 262 -10.86 3.88 23.14
CA ALA A 262 -9.45 4.15 23.39
C ALA A 262 -8.99 3.28 24.57
N GLY A 263 -7.87 2.58 24.41
CA GLY A 263 -7.33 1.70 25.46
C GLY A 263 -7.13 2.47 26.77
N GLU A 264 -7.48 1.86 27.90
CA GLU A 264 -7.21 2.38 29.24
C GLU A 264 -5.74 2.13 29.62
N GLU A 265 -4.80 2.70 28.87
CA GLU A 265 -3.44 2.85 29.37
C GLU A 265 -3.39 4.12 30.23
N GLU A 266 -3.11 3.96 31.52
CA GLU A 266 -2.88 5.05 32.47
C GLU A 266 -1.66 5.87 32.03
N VAL A 267 -1.87 6.83 31.14
CA VAL A 267 -0.90 7.87 30.84
C VAL A 267 -1.14 9.00 31.85
N ASP A 268 -0.11 9.33 32.64
CA ASP A 268 -0.09 10.49 33.53
C ASP A 268 -0.54 11.74 32.74
N GLU A 269 -1.39 12.58 33.36
CA GLU A 269 -2.07 13.73 32.75
C GLU A 269 -1.14 14.82 32.16
N GLU A 270 0.19 14.64 32.22
CA GLU A 270 1.20 15.62 31.79
C GLU A 270 1.79 15.36 30.39
N ASP A 271 1.58 14.17 29.79
CA ASP A 271 2.08 13.88 28.44
C ASP A 271 0.93 13.82 27.43
N GLU A 272 0.77 14.86 26.60
CA GLU A 272 -0.16 14.95 25.45
C GLU A 272 0.24 14.00 24.29
N VAL A 273 0.64 12.77 24.59
CA VAL A 273 0.90 11.76 23.56
C VAL A 273 -0.45 11.25 23.06
N PRO A 274 -0.73 11.30 21.74
CA PRO A 274 -1.93 10.71 21.19
C PRO A 274 -2.09 9.26 21.67
N ARG A 275 -3.30 8.88 22.11
CA ARG A 275 -3.59 7.50 22.48
C ARG A 275 -3.48 6.62 21.25
N ASP A 276 -2.47 5.76 21.23
CA ASP A 276 -2.08 4.96 20.08
C ASP A 276 -2.73 3.56 20.04
N SER A 277 -3.37 3.16 21.15
CA SER A 277 -4.03 1.87 21.35
C SER A 277 -5.56 2.00 21.38
N TYR A 278 -6.24 1.04 20.76
CA TYR A 278 -7.69 0.92 20.76
C TYR A 278 -8.11 -0.53 21.01
N GLU A 279 -9.22 -0.71 21.70
CA GLU A 279 -9.77 -2.01 22.09
C GLU A 279 -11.18 -2.20 21.56
N VAL A 280 -11.55 -3.44 21.25
CA VAL A 280 -12.91 -3.78 20.80
C VAL A 280 -13.86 -3.62 22.00
N ASN A 281 -14.89 -2.79 21.84
CA ASN A 281 -15.90 -2.60 22.85
C ASN A 281 -16.79 -3.85 22.99
N PRO A 282 -16.78 -4.56 24.14
CA PRO A 282 -17.65 -5.73 24.34
C PRO A 282 -19.14 -5.37 24.42
N ASP A 283 -19.47 -4.13 24.79
CA ASP A 283 -20.84 -3.63 24.95
C ASP A 283 -21.36 -2.90 23.71
N PHE A 284 -20.76 -3.14 22.54
CA PHE A 284 -21.18 -2.49 21.30
C PHE A 284 -22.58 -2.93 20.87
N GLU A 285 -23.50 -1.96 20.81
CA GLU A 285 -24.81 -2.14 20.19
C GLU A 285 -24.75 -1.83 18.69
N SER A 286 -25.29 -2.74 17.87
CA SER A 286 -25.24 -2.57 16.42
C SER A 286 -26.08 -1.38 15.96
N ILE A 287 -25.48 -0.55 15.12
CA ILE A 287 -26.15 0.59 14.49
C ILE A 287 -26.96 0.07 13.29
N PRO A 288 -28.23 0.47 13.12
CA PRO A 288 -29.01 0.10 11.95
C PRO A 288 -28.35 0.56 10.64
N VAL A 289 -28.35 -0.30 9.62
CA VAL A 289 -27.70 -0.03 8.31
C VAL A 289 -28.16 1.29 7.68
N ARG A 290 -29.43 1.65 7.84
CA ARG A 290 -29.96 2.92 7.32
C ARG A 290 -29.27 4.14 7.96
N GLU A 291 -29.08 4.11 9.28
CA GLU A 291 -28.44 5.21 10.00
C GLU A 291 -26.95 5.32 9.63
N MET A 292 -26.29 4.16 9.46
CA MET A 292 -24.89 4.11 9.01
C MET A 292 -24.69 4.67 7.60
N ALA A 293 -25.69 4.54 6.72
CA ALA A 293 -25.62 5.06 5.36
C ALA A 293 -25.98 6.56 5.27
N GLU A 294 -26.83 7.06 6.17
CA GLU A 294 -27.33 8.44 6.12
C GLU A 294 -26.41 9.43 6.85
N SER A 295 -25.75 9.02 7.94
CA SER A 295 -24.92 9.92 8.75
C SER A 295 -23.44 9.59 8.67
N LEU A 296 -22.61 10.58 8.30
CA LEU A 296 -21.15 10.47 8.42
C LEU A 296 -20.68 10.47 9.88
N SER A 297 -21.52 10.88 10.84
CA SER A 297 -21.15 10.84 12.26
C SER A 297 -21.10 9.43 12.84
N SER A 298 -21.72 8.44 12.18
CA SER A 298 -21.72 7.04 12.64
C SER A 298 -20.40 6.32 12.37
N TRP A 299 -19.46 6.96 11.68
CA TRP A 299 -18.17 6.40 11.30
C TRP A 299 -17.04 7.22 11.91
N VAL A 300 -16.07 6.54 12.50
CA VAL A 300 -14.90 7.14 13.15
C VAL A 300 -13.61 6.56 12.57
N HIS A 301 -12.57 7.38 12.48
CA HIS A 301 -11.23 6.92 12.08
C HIS A 301 -10.58 6.11 13.20
N HIS A 302 -10.11 4.90 12.90
CA HIS A 302 -9.40 4.04 13.88
C HIS A 302 -7.89 3.93 13.59
N VAL A 303 -7.40 4.63 12.57
CA VAL A 303 -5.97 4.75 12.25
C VAL A 303 -5.51 6.16 12.55
N GLN A 304 -4.28 6.31 13.03
CA GLN A 304 -3.68 7.61 13.35
C GLN A 304 -3.56 8.49 12.10
N HIS A 305 -3.76 9.79 12.30
CA HIS A 305 -3.60 10.78 11.26
C HIS A 305 -2.12 11.05 10.97
N ILE A 306 -1.75 11.17 9.69
CA ILE A 306 -0.39 11.54 9.29
C ILE A 306 -0.29 13.06 9.15
N LEU A 307 0.53 13.69 9.98
CA LEU A 307 0.81 15.14 10.04
C LEU A 307 1.44 15.69 8.75
N GLN A 308 1.57 17.01 8.61
CA GLN A 308 2.20 17.62 7.44
C GLN A 308 3.68 17.25 7.33
N GLN A 309 4.35 17.08 8.48
CA GLN A 309 5.69 16.53 8.61
C GLN A 309 5.87 15.14 7.96
N GLY A 310 4.79 14.38 7.73
CA GLY A 310 4.84 13.03 7.17
C GLY A 310 5.02 11.93 8.21
N ARG A 311 4.76 12.23 9.49
CA ARG A 311 4.77 11.33 10.64
C ARG A 311 3.40 11.30 11.30
N CYS A 312 3.10 10.28 12.09
CA CYS A 312 1.90 10.26 12.94
C CYS A 312 2.13 11.04 14.24
N THR A 313 3.32 10.90 14.82
CA THR A 313 3.74 11.64 16.03
C THR A 313 4.68 12.77 15.63
N TRP A 314 4.37 13.99 16.08
CA TRP A 314 5.20 15.15 15.80
C TRP A 314 6.56 15.02 16.53
N VAL A 315 7.64 15.39 15.84
CA VAL A 315 8.96 15.49 16.45
C VAL A 315 9.60 16.82 16.13
N ASN A 316 10.11 17.48 17.17
CA ASN A 316 10.90 18.69 17.01
C ASN A 316 12.26 18.35 16.39
N ILE A 317 12.46 18.77 15.14
CA ILE A 317 13.68 18.48 14.38
C ILE A 317 14.88 19.28 14.95
N ALA A 318 14.63 20.36 15.69
CA ALA A 318 15.68 21.19 16.30
C ALA A 318 16.32 20.55 17.55
N VAL A 319 15.61 19.64 18.22
CA VAL A 319 16.10 18.93 19.42
C VAL A 319 16.42 17.49 19.02
N LYS A 320 17.72 17.18 18.87
CA LYS A 320 18.14 15.80 18.54
C LYS A 320 17.75 14.84 19.68
N PRO A 321 17.10 13.70 19.39
CA PRO A 321 16.80 12.68 20.40
C PRO A 321 18.01 11.76 20.58
N GLY A 322 19.04 12.23 21.31
CA GLY A 322 20.23 11.39 21.56
C GLY A 322 21.42 12.03 22.28
N GLU A 323 21.36 13.30 22.71
CA GLU A 323 22.46 13.96 23.46
C GLU A 323 22.14 14.15 24.95
N ASP A 324 21.28 13.32 25.55
CA ASP A 324 21.10 13.27 27.01
C ASP A 324 21.82 12.05 27.58
N PHE A 325 23.14 12.11 27.69
CA PHE A 325 23.95 11.43 28.71
C PHE A 325 25.42 11.82 28.46
N ASN A 326 25.83 13.05 28.83
CA ASN A 326 26.94 13.30 29.74
C ASN A 326 27.33 14.79 29.79
N GLU A 327 27.51 15.26 31.02
CA GLU A 327 28.30 16.42 31.46
C GLU A 327 27.79 17.85 31.21
N GLU A 328 27.40 18.46 32.33
CA GLU A 328 27.55 19.88 32.66
C GLU A 328 28.67 20.57 31.85
N ILE A 329 28.31 21.25 30.76
CA ILE A 329 29.15 22.31 30.21
C ILE A 329 28.29 23.56 30.08
N GLU A 330 28.72 24.54 30.87
CA GLU A 330 28.30 25.93 30.99
C GLU A 330 27.57 26.50 29.77
N ALA A 331 26.41 27.09 30.07
CA ALA A 331 25.74 28.06 29.24
C ALA A 331 26.71 29.15 28.77
N ASP A 332 26.86 29.29 27.46
CA ASP A 332 26.92 30.61 26.81
C ASP A 332 26.72 30.50 25.28
N GLU A 333 25.65 31.15 24.82
CA GLU A 333 25.55 31.90 23.57
C GLU A 333 25.71 31.14 22.23
N LYS A 334 24.73 30.29 21.88
CA LYS A 334 24.24 30.13 20.49
C LYS A 334 22.74 29.81 20.44
N GLU A 335 21.94 30.60 21.14
CA GLU A 335 20.53 30.81 20.75
C GLU A 335 20.51 31.72 19.52
N GLU A 336 20.85 31.19 18.34
CA GLU A 336 20.57 31.87 17.07
C GLU A 336 19.36 31.18 16.42
N ASP A 337 18.17 31.76 16.64
CA ASP A 337 16.99 31.73 15.77
C ASP A 337 16.77 30.43 14.98
N LEU A 338 16.54 29.31 15.67
CA LEU A 338 15.77 28.22 15.08
C LEU A 338 14.33 28.45 15.51
N ASP A 339 13.53 29.04 14.63
CA ASP A 339 12.08 29.18 14.81
C ASP A 339 11.53 27.91 15.49
N GLU A 340 11.09 28.01 16.75
CA GLU A 340 10.37 26.93 17.42
C GLU A 340 9.14 26.65 16.57
N LEU A 341 9.21 25.63 15.72
CA LEU A 341 8.10 25.24 14.88
C LEU A 341 6.96 24.84 15.82
N GLU A 342 5.80 25.49 15.67
CA GLU A 342 4.62 25.15 16.45
C GLU A 342 4.32 23.65 16.28
N PRO A 343 4.06 22.91 17.38
CA PRO A 343 3.78 21.48 17.29
C PRO A 343 2.54 21.26 16.42
N GLU A 344 2.69 20.41 15.40
CA GLU A 344 1.56 20.04 14.56
C GLU A 344 0.69 19.03 15.33
N VAL A 345 -0.48 19.45 15.77
CA VAL A 345 -1.45 18.57 16.45
C VAL A 345 -2.48 18.06 15.45
N GLY A 346 -2.52 16.74 15.27
CA GLY A 346 -3.53 16.06 14.46
C GLY A 346 -4.85 15.85 15.22
N PRO A 347 -5.94 15.47 14.53
CA PRO A 347 -7.17 15.06 15.20
C PRO A 347 -6.91 13.81 16.06
N PRO A 348 -7.58 13.67 17.22
CA PRO A 348 -7.43 12.50 18.06
C PRO A 348 -7.97 11.24 17.38
N LEU A 349 -7.54 10.07 17.87
CA LEU A 349 -8.10 8.79 17.43
C LEU A 349 -9.62 8.76 17.67
N LEU A 350 -10.35 8.01 16.84
CA LEU A 350 -11.82 7.89 16.91
C LEU A 350 -12.57 9.20 16.61
N THR A 351 -11.95 10.13 15.88
CA THR A 351 -12.64 11.32 15.35
C THR A 351 -13.66 10.91 14.28
N PRO A 352 -14.90 11.45 14.32
CA PRO A 352 -15.94 11.11 13.36
C PRO A 352 -15.72 11.76 11.99
N LEU A 353 -16.13 11.07 10.91
CA LEU A 353 -15.99 11.55 9.53
C LEU A 353 -16.70 12.88 9.25
N SER A 354 -17.70 13.24 10.07
CA SER A 354 -18.39 14.53 9.95
C SER A 354 -17.48 15.74 10.22
N GLN A 355 -16.35 15.53 10.90
CA GLN A 355 -15.36 16.56 11.21
C GLN A 355 -14.24 16.64 10.17
N ASP A 356 -14.23 15.75 9.18
CA ASP A 356 -13.21 15.78 8.12
C ASP A 356 -13.31 17.09 7.32
N ALA A 357 -12.15 17.60 6.90
CA ALA A 357 -12.01 18.82 6.12
C ALA A 357 -12.59 18.66 4.70
N GLY A 358 -13.91 18.62 4.57
CA GLY A 358 -14.60 18.25 3.33
C GLY A 358 -15.87 19.03 2.98
N GLN A 359 -16.43 19.86 3.88
CA GLN A 359 -17.64 20.64 3.54
C GLN A 359 -17.39 21.86 2.62
N GLY A 360 -16.14 22.17 2.25
CA GLY A 360 -15.79 23.41 1.52
C GLY A 360 -15.45 23.29 0.03
N ILE A 361 -15.28 22.09 -0.53
CA ILE A 361 -14.64 21.94 -1.85
C ILE A 361 -15.62 21.99 -3.04
N PHE A 362 -16.94 21.91 -2.79
CA PHE A 362 -17.97 21.95 -3.84
C PHE A 362 -18.83 23.24 -3.87
N SER A 363 -18.48 24.26 -3.08
CA SER A 363 -19.23 25.54 -3.01
C SER A 363 -18.40 26.73 -3.49
N SER A 364 -17.75 26.61 -4.65
CA SER A 364 -17.32 27.79 -5.42
C SER A 364 -17.26 27.45 -6.90
N GLY A 365 -18.40 27.67 -7.57
CA GLY A 365 -18.56 27.68 -9.02
C GLY A 365 -19.31 28.93 -9.43
#